data_AF-A0A6B3I4H2-F1
#
_entry.id   AF-A0A6B3I4H2-F1
#
_cell.length_a   1.000
_cell.length_b   1.000
_cell.length_c   1.000
_cell.angle_alpha   90.00
_cell.angle_beta   90.00
_cell.angle_gamma   90.00
#
_symmetry.space_group_name_H-M   'P 1'
#
loop_
_entity.id
_entity.type
_entity.pdbx_description
1 polymer ?
#
loop_
_entity_poly.entity_id
_entity_poly.type
_entity_poly.pdbx_seq_one_letter_code
_entity_poly.pdbx_strand_id
1 'polypeptide(L)'
;ILGVVLAVMRLSKNPVTSWVAWLYIWFFRGTPVYVQLLLWFNLALIFPVLNIPFIYKDEMTDVMTPFMCALLGLALNEAAYMAEICRAGIQSVDEGQTEASHALGMTQGKTMRRVVLPQALRVIIPPTGNEFINMLKTSSLVY
;
A
#
# COMPACT_ATOMS: atom_id res chain seq x y z
N ILE A 1 -1.77 4.53 5.41
CA ILE A 1 -3.15 4.00 5.48
C ILE A 1 -3.41 2.98 4.37
N LEU A 2 -3.25 3.35 3.09
CA LEU A 2 -3.49 2.45 1.95
C LEU A 2 -2.78 1.09 2.07
N GLY A 3 -1.49 1.08 2.46
CA GLY A 3 -0.76 -0.18 2.67
C GLY A 3 -1.40 -1.09 3.73
N VAL A 4 -1.90 -0.55 4.84
CA VAL A 4 -2.60 -1.34 5.87
C VAL A 4 -3.89 -1.93 5.30
N VAL A 5 -4.65 -1.16 4.53
CA VAL A 5 -5.87 -1.64 3.86
C VAL A 5 -5.55 -2.78 2.90
N LEU A 6 -4.53 -2.62 2.06
CA LEU A 6 -4.07 -3.65 1.13
C LEU A 6 -3.57 -4.91 1.85
N ALA A 7 -2.87 -4.76 2.98
CA ALA A 7 -2.43 -5.89 3.80
C ALA A 7 -3.62 -6.70 4.35
N VAL A 8 -4.63 -6.01 4.89
CA VAL A 8 -5.86 -6.63 5.39
C VAL A 8 -6.64 -7.29 4.25
N MET A 9 -6.76 -6.62 3.10
CA MET A 9 -7.37 -7.20 1.90
C MET A 9 -6.66 -8.48 1.48
N ARG A 10 -5.32 -8.49 1.51
CA ARG A 10 -4.50 -9.65 1.14
C ARG A 10 -4.67 -10.83 2.10
N LEU A 11 -4.85 -10.56 3.40
CA LEU A 11 -5.12 -11.56 4.44
C LEU A 11 -6.58 -12.02 4.51
N SER A 12 -7.47 -11.38 3.75
CA SER A 12 -8.89 -11.73 3.73
C SER A 12 -9.12 -13.13 3.16
N LYS A 13 -10.09 -13.85 3.72
CA LYS A 13 -10.58 -15.13 3.18
C LYS A 13 -11.37 -14.95 1.87
N ASN A 14 -11.82 -13.73 1.56
CA ASN A 14 -12.53 -13.45 0.31
C ASN A 14 -11.53 -13.48 -0.86
N PRO A 15 -11.68 -14.43 -1.82
CA PRO A 15 -10.74 -14.58 -2.91
C PRO A 15 -10.66 -13.33 -3.79
N VAL A 16 -11.78 -12.63 -4.04
CA VAL A 16 -11.81 -11.43 -4.87
C VAL A 16 -10.96 -10.32 -4.24
N THR A 17 -11.18 -10.04 -2.96
CA THR A 17 -10.47 -8.99 -2.23
C THR A 17 -8.97 -9.29 -2.14
N SER A 18 -8.61 -10.55 -1.86
CA SER A 18 -7.21 -10.95 -1.78
C SER A 18 -6.50 -10.89 -3.13
N TRP A 19 -7.20 -11.23 -4.22
CA TRP A 19 -6.64 -11.21 -5.57
C TRP A 19 -6.44 -9.79 -6.10
N VAL A 20 -7.37 -8.87 -5.84
CA VAL A 20 -7.22 -7.45 -6.19
C VAL A 20 -6.01 -6.84 -5.48
N ALA A 21 -5.88 -7.08 -4.17
CA ALA A 21 -4.71 -6.60 -3.42
C ALA A 21 -3.41 -7.25 -3.91
N TRP A 22 -3.45 -8.55 -4.25
CA TRP A 22 -2.29 -9.23 -4.82
C TRP A 22 -1.84 -8.61 -6.14
N LEU A 23 -2.76 -8.36 -7.07
CA LEU A 23 -2.44 -7.77 -8.37
C LEU A 23 -1.84 -6.37 -8.20
N TYR A 24 -2.44 -5.54 -7.34
CA TYR A 24 -1.88 -4.23 -7.00
C TYR A 24 -0.44 -4.36 -6.46
N ILE A 25 -0.23 -5.18 -5.43
CA ILE A 25 1.07 -5.32 -4.79
C ILE A 25 2.11 -5.87 -5.78
N TRP A 26 1.74 -6.88 -6.57
CA TRP A 26 2.60 -7.46 -7.58
C TRP A 26 3.03 -6.44 -8.63
N PHE A 27 2.11 -5.63 -9.13
CA PHE A 27 2.40 -4.62 -10.15
C PHE A 27 3.35 -3.53 -9.62
N PHE A 28 3.02 -2.93 -8.47
CA PHE A 28 3.77 -1.80 -7.94
C PHE A 28 5.14 -2.19 -7.36
N ARG A 29 5.29 -3.42 -6.85
CA ARG A 29 6.61 -3.93 -6.41
C ARG A 29 7.43 -4.57 -7.54
N GLY A 30 6.77 -5.05 -8.58
CA GLY A 30 7.40 -5.70 -9.73
C GLY A 30 7.94 -4.73 -10.78
N THR A 31 7.51 -3.47 -10.75
CA THR A 31 7.94 -2.44 -11.70
C THR A 31 8.88 -1.43 -11.03
N PRO A 32 9.98 -1.02 -11.67
CA PRO A 32 10.87 -0.01 -11.12
C PRO A 32 10.14 1.31 -10.86
N VAL A 33 10.37 1.93 -9.70
CA VAL A 33 9.71 3.20 -9.31
C VAL A 33 9.95 4.31 -10.35
N TYR A 34 11.14 4.35 -10.95
CA TYR A 34 11.47 5.31 -12.00
C TYR A 34 10.58 5.16 -13.24
N VAL A 35 10.27 3.92 -13.64
CA VAL A 35 9.35 3.65 -14.76
C VAL A 35 7.95 4.14 -14.41
N GLN A 36 7.50 3.95 -13.16
CA GLN A 36 6.20 4.45 -12.71
C GLN A 36 6.17 5.98 -12.79
N LEU A 37 7.19 6.68 -12.28
CA LEU A 37 7.28 8.15 -12.34
C LEU A 37 7.24 8.68 -13.77
N LEU A 38 7.96 8.06 -14.70
CA LEU A 38 7.90 8.40 -16.12
C LEU A 38 6.49 8.23 -16.70
N LEU A 39 5.80 7.15 -16.32
CA LEU A 39 4.44 6.87 -16.79
C LEU A 39 3.45 7.92 -16.28
N TRP A 40 3.53 8.30 -15.00
CA TRP A 40 2.70 9.38 -14.44
C TRP A 40 2.97 10.73 -15.09
N PHE A 41 4.23 11.07 -15.30
CA PHE A 41 4.63 12.33 -15.95
C PHE A 41 4.17 12.42 -17.41
N ASN A 42 4.20 11.31 -18.14
CA ASN A 42 3.80 11.25 -19.55
C ASN A 42 2.33 10.86 -19.74
N LEU A 43 1.52 10.86 -18.68
CA LEU A 43 0.14 10.42 -18.75
C LEU A 43 -0.69 11.26 -19.75
N ALA A 44 -0.37 12.55 -19.86
CA ALA A 44 -0.99 13.48 -20.81
C ALA A 44 -0.80 13.10 -22.29
N LEU A 45 0.25 12.33 -22.63
CA LEU A 45 0.46 11.85 -24.01
C LEU A 45 -0.55 10.78 -24.42
N ILE A 46 -1.05 10.00 -23.46
CA ILE A 46 -2.01 8.92 -23.67
C ILE A 46 -3.43 9.44 -23.47
N PHE A 47 -3.62 10.24 -22.42
CA PHE A 47 -4.90 10.83 -22.04
C PHE A 47 -4.76 12.35 -21.98
N PRO A 48 -5.02 13.09 -23.08
CA PRO A 48 -4.79 14.54 -23.13
C PRO A 48 -5.73 15.34 -22.24
N VAL A 49 -6.92 14.81 -21.95
CA VAL A 49 -7.95 15.49 -21.16
C VAL A 49 -8.46 14.52 -20.10
N LEU A 50 -8.48 14.97 -18.84
CA LEU A 50 -9.18 14.25 -17.79
C LEU A 50 -10.65 14.66 -17.85
N ASN A 51 -11.50 13.77 -18.37
CA ASN A 51 -12.94 14.01 -18.49
C ASN A 51 -13.71 13.00 -17.64
N ILE A 52 -14.21 13.45 -16.50
CA ILE A 52 -15.16 12.73 -15.67
C ILE A 52 -16.54 13.31 -15.97
N PRO A 53 -17.41 12.57 -16.68
CA PRO A 53 -18.71 13.09 -17.12
C PRO A 53 -19.48 13.75 -15.97
N PHE A 54 -19.94 14.98 -16.21
CA PHE A 54 -20.73 15.80 -15.28
C PHE A 54 -20.04 16.26 -13.98
N ILE A 55 -18.74 15.95 -13.78
CA ILE A 55 -18.03 16.23 -12.53
C ILE A 55 -16.83 17.15 -12.77
N TYR A 56 -15.97 16.81 -13.73
CA TYR A 56 -14.70 17.50 -13.91
C TYR A 56 -14.19 17.32 -15.34
N LYS A 57 -13.73 18.41 -15.95
CA LYS A 57 -13.06 18.36 -17.26
C LYS A 57 -11.92 19.37 -17.28
N ASP A 58 -10.71 18.87 -17.44
CA ASP A 58 -9.52 19.71 -17.48
C ASP A 58 -8.39 19.05 -18.30
N GLU A 59 -7.40 19.85 -18.72
CA GLU A 59 -6.24 19.32 -19.42
C GLU A 59 -5.39 18.46 -18.48
N MET A 60 -4.96 17.30 -18.97
CA MET A 60 -4.19 16.37 -18.12
C MET A 60 -2.87 16.99 -17.66
N THR A 61 -2.27 17.87 -18.47
CA THR A 61 -1.06 18.64 -18.12
C THR A 61 -1.26 19.53 -16.90
N ASP A 62 -2.44 20.12 -16.73
CA ASP A 62 -2.74 21.01 -15.62
C ASP A 62 -3.05 20.21 -14.34
N VAL A 63 -3.66 19.03 -14.49
CA VAL A 63 -3.96 18.13 -13.36
C VAL A 63 -2.70 17.39 -12.89
N MET A 64 -1.94 16.82 -13.82
CA MET A 64 -0.75 16.00 -13.55
C MET A 64 0.51 16.86 -13.47
N THR A 65 0.50 17.84 -12.57
CA THR A 65 1.69 18.63 -12.23
C THR A 65 2.85 17.70 -11.78
N PRO A 66 4.12 18.14 -11.86
CA PRO A 66 5.26 17.34 -11.39
C PRO A 66 5.08 16.84 -9.95
N PHE A 67 4.52 17.69 -9.08
CA PHE A 67 4.19 17.31 -7.71
C PHE A 67 3.14 16.18 -7.65
N MET A 68 2.06 16.27 -8.42
CA MET A 68 1.02 15.23 -8.45
C MET A 68 1.54 13.91 -9.01
N CYS A 69 2.38 13.96 -10.04
CA CYS A 69 3.04 12.77 -10.60
C CYS A 69 3.92 12.08 -9.55
N ALA A 70 4.73 12.85 -8.83
CA ALA A 70 5.58 12.36 -7.75
C ALA A 70 4.77 11.79 -6.59
N LEU A 71 3.72 12.51 -6.18
CA LEU A 71 2.82 12.09 -5.11
C LEU A 71 2.17 10.75 -5.45
N LEU A 72 1.59 10.61 -6.64
CA LEU A 72 0.94 9.36 -7.06
C LEU A 72 1.95 8.23 -7.24
N GLY A 73 3.04 8.47 -7.97
CA GLY A 73 4.05 7.45 -8.22
C GLY A 73 4.68 6.91 -6.94
N LEU A 74 5.17 7.79 -6.08
CA LEU A 74 5.81 7.39 -4.83
C LEU A 74 4.78 6.82 -3.85
N ALA A 75 3.62 7.45 -3.65
CA ALA A 75 2.66 6.97 -2.65
C ALA A 75 2.05 5.62 -3.01
N LEU A 76 1.77 5.36 -4.30
CA LEU A 76 1.24 4.07 -4.72
C LEU A 76 2.29 2.95 -4.61
N ASN A 77 3.53 3.26 -4.97
CA ASN A 77 4.67 2.36 -4.80
C ASN A 77 4.87 2.00 -3.33
N GLU A 78 5.03 3.01 -2.47
CA GLU A 78 5.23 2.87 -1.03
C GLU A 78 4.06 2.15 -0.34
N ALA A 79 2.82 2.39 -0.80
CA ALA A 79 1.67 1.66 -0.28
C ALA A 79 1.77 0.15 -0.52
N ALA A 80 2.38 -0.29 -1.64
CA ALA A 80 2.57 -1.70 -1.92
C ALA A 80 3.66 -2.33 -1.02
N TYR A 81 4.77 -1.62 -0.79
CA TYR A 81 5.82 -2.06 0.15
C TYR A 81 5.29 -2.11 1.59
N MET A 82 4.58 -1.06 2.02
CA MET A 82 3.96 -1.02 3.34
C MET A 82 2.92 -2.13 3.53
N ALA A 83 2.17 -2.50 2.48
CA ALA A 83 1.24 -3.62 2.54
C ALA A 83 1.94 -4.94 2.88
N GLU A 84 3.10 -5.20 2.27
CA GLU A 84 3.86 -6.42 2.52
C GLU A 84 4.52 -6.42 3.89
N ILE A 85 5.03 -5.27 4.35
CA ILE A 85 5.54 -5.12 5.72
C ILE A 85 4.44 -5.40 6.74
N CYS A 86 3.26 -4.78 6.57
CA CYS A 86 2.12 -5.01 7.46
C CYS A 86 1.66 -6.47 7.44
N ARG A 87 1.56 -7.07 6.25
CA ARG A 87 1.15 -8.47 6.08
C ARG A 87 2.14 -9.41 6.76
N ALA A 88 3.43 -9.22 6.54
CA ALA A 88 4.49 -10.01 7.15
C ALA A 88 4.51 -9.86 8.67
N GLY A 89 4.33 -8.63 9.20
CA GLY A 89 4.27 -8.39 10.64
C GLY A 89 3.05 -9.02 11.31
N ILE A 90 1.89 -9.07 10.63
CA ILE A 90 0.71 -9.79 11.15
C ILE A 90 0.97 -11.30 11.14
N GLN A 91 1.56 -11.83 10.08
CA GLN A 91 1.87 -13.26 9.95
C GLN A 91 3.04 -13.74 10.83
N SER A 92 3.90 -12.83 11.31
CA SER A 92 5.00 -13.19 12.20
C SER A 92 4.55 -13.48 13.63
N VAL A 93 3.30 -13.16 13.99
CA VAL A 93 2.76 -13.50 15.31
C VAL A 93 2.44 -14.99 15.34
N ASP A 94 2.96 -15.68 16.36
CA ASP A 94 2.77 -17.12 16.57
C ASP A 94 1.28 -17.50 16.60
N GLU A 95 0.92 -18.55 15.85
CA GLU A 95 -0.46 -19.03 15.76
C GLU A 95 -1.02 -19.47 17.12
N GLY A 96 -0.18 -19.99 18.01
CA GLY A 96 -0.53 -20.35 19.38
C GLY A 96 -1.05 -19.17 20.21
N GLN A 97 -0.66 -17.93 19.91
CA GLN A 97 -1.25 -16.73 20.55
C GLN A 97 -2.73 -16.55 20.13
N THR A 98 -3.04 -16.86 18.87
CA THR A 98 -4.39 -16.80 18.34
C THR A 98 -5.24 -17.93 18.92
N GLU A 99 -4.71 -19.15 18.95
CA GLU A 99 -5.36 -20.32 19.56
C GLU A 99 -5.62 -20.14 21.05
N ALA A 100 -4.64 -19.66 21.82
CA ALA A 100 -4.80 -19.36 23.25
C ALA A 100 -5.88 -18.29 23.50
N SER A 101 -5.93 -17.26 22.65
CA SER A 101 -6.98 -16.23 22.72
C SER A 101 -8.37 -16.83 22.50
N HIS A 102 -8.51 -17.75 21.55
CA HIS A 102 -9.78 -18.44 21.29
C HIS A 102 -10.16 -19.40 22.43
N ALA A 103 -9.18 -20.10 23.04
CA ALA A 103 -9.42 -20.92 24.23
C ALA A 103 -9.91 -20.09 25.43
N LEU A 104 -9.50 -18.82 25.53
CA LEU A 104 -10.00 -17.84 26.51
C LEU A 104 -11.33 -17.18 26.10
N GLY A 105 -11.99 -17.65 25.03
CA GLY A 105 -13.29 -17.14 24.59
C GLY A 105 -13.25 -15.80 23.83
N MET A 106 -12.09 -15.39 23.32
CA MET A 106 -11.98 -14.17 22.53
C MET A 106 -12.52 -14.37 21.11
N THR A 107 -13.33 -13.40 20.65
CA THR A 107 -13.76 -13.34 19.24
C THR A 107 -12.59 -12.93 18.34
N GLN A 108 -12.65 -13.28 17.04
CA GLN A 108 -11.61 -12.95 16.06
C GLN A 108 -11.20 -11.46 16.10
N GLY A 109 -12.16 -10.56 16.21
CA GLY A 109 -11.88 -9.12 16.29
C GLY A 109 -11.18 -8.70 17.59
N LYS A 110 -11.51 -9.33 18.72
CA LYS A 110 -10.79 -9.12 19.99
C LYS A 110 -9.37 -9.68 19.91
N THR A 111 -9.20 -10.89 19.39
CA THR A 111 -7.88 -11.53 19.20
C THR A 111 -6.99 -10.66 18.32
N MET A 112 -7.50 -10.23 17.16
CA MET A 112 -6.76 -9.35 16.24
C MET A 112 -6.37 -8.03 16.92
N ARG A 113 -7.31 -7.32 17.55
CA ARG A 113 -7.04 -5.98 18.11
C ARG A 113 -6.17 -6.00 19.37
N ARG A 114 -6.32 -7.01 20.24
CA ARG A 114 -5.69 -7.01 21.58
C ARG A 114 -4.47 -7.91 21.69
N VAL A 115 -4.30 -8.87 20.78
CA VAL A 115 -3.21 -9.86 20.86
C VAL A 115 -2.31 -9.75 19.64
N VAL A 116 -2.85 -9.91 18.43
CA VAL A 116 -2.05 -9.94 17.21
C VAL A 116 -1.49 -8.55 16.86
N LEU A 117 -2.35 -7.54 16.75
CA LEU A 117 -1.94 -6.21 16.27
C LEU A 117 -0.86 -5.54 17.13
N PRO A 118 -0.93 -5.55 18.49
CA PRO A 118 0.13 -4.97 19.32
C PRO A 118 1.48 -5.68 19.17
N GLN A 119 1.49 -6.99 18.92
CA GLN A 119 2.71 -7.76 18.68
C GLN A 119 3.26 -7.48 17.27
N ALA A 120 2.38 -7.52 16.26
CA ALA A 120 2.72 -7.21 14.88
C ALA A 120 3.32 -5.80 14.72
N LEU A 121 2.78 -4.80 15.43
CA LEU A 121 3.29 -3.43 15.38
C LEU A 121 4.76 -3.32 15.76
N ARG A 122 5.23 -4.11 16.73
CA ARG A 122 6.65 -4.11 17.14
C ARG A 122 7.58 -4.59 16.02
N VAL A 123 7.07 -5.45 15.15
CA VAL A 123 7.80 -5.98 13.98
C VAL A 123 7.66 -5.05 12.77
N ILE A 124 6.52 -4.37 12.62
CA ILE A 124 6.22 -3.47 11.49
C ILE A 124 6.99 -2.16 11.58
N ILE A 125 7.14 -1.57 12.77
CA ILE A 125 7.69 -0.22 12.94
C ILE A 125 9.13 -0.09 12.40
N PRO A 126 10.09 -0.98 12.72
CA PRO A 126 11.46 -0.84 12.23
C PRO A 126 11.61 -0.80 10.69
N PRO A 127 11.08 -1.75 9.90
CA PRO A 127 11.18 -1.70 8.44
C PRO A 127 10.38 -0.56 7.83
N THR A 128 9.31 -0.09 8.47
CA THR A 128 8.58 1.11 8.02
C THR A 128 9.49 2.35 8.04
N GLY A 129 10.37 2.47 9.04
CA GLY A 129 11.37 3.53 9.09
C GLY A 129 12.39 3.44 7.95
N ASN A 130 12.81 2.22 7.59
CA ASN A 130 13.71 2.01 6.46
C ASN A 130 13.07 2.44 5.13
N GLU A 131 11.81 2.08 4.90
CA GLU A 131 11.09 2.52 3.69
C GLU A 131 10.88 4.02 3.67
N PHE A 132 10.58 4.65 4.81
CA PHE A 132 10.50 6.12 4.87
C PHE A 132 11.82 6.79 4.45
N ILE A 133 12.96 6.26 4.88
CA ILE A 133 14.28 6.76 4.46
C ILE A 133 14.52 6.51 2.97
N ASN A 134 14.12 5.34 2.45
CA ASN A 134 14.23 5.04 1.01
C ASN A 134 13.35 5.96 0.16
N MET A 135 12.13 6.25 0.61
CA MET A 135 11.21 7.19 -0.02
C MET A 135 11.83 8.59 -0.11
N LEU A 136 12.47 9.06 0.97
CA LEU A 136 13.19 10.34 0.94
C LEU A 136 14.32 10.32 -0.11
N LYS A 137 15.09 9.24 -0.20
CA LYS A 137 16.14 9.10 -1.23
C LYS A 137 15.58 9.03 -2.65
N THR A 138 14.47 8.32 -2.86
CA THR A 138 13.86 8.19 -4.19
C THR A 138 13.11 9.45 -4.60
N SER A 139 12.65 10.27 -3.65
CA SER A 139 12.05 11.57 -3.95
C SER A 139 13.03 12.53 -4.63
N SER A 140 14.34 12.37 -4.43
CA SER A 140 15.34 13.16 -5.17
C SER A 140 15.44 12.78 -6.64
N LEU A 141 14.90 11.62 -7.07
CA LEU A 141 14.86 11.22 -8.49
C LEU A 141 13.79 11.98 -9.28
N VAL A 142 12.93 12.71 -8.60
CA VAL A 142 11.84 13.53 -9.19
C VAL A 142 12.37 14.89 -9.68
N TYR A 143 13.56 15.30 -9.21
CA TYR A 143 14.25 16.53 -9.62
C TYR A 143 15.36 16.21 -10.62
#